data_AF-A0A4P7YW89-F1
#
_entry.id   AF-A0A4P7YW89-F1
#
_cell.length_a   1.000
_cell.length_b   1.000
_cell.length_c   1.000
_cell.angle_alpha   90.00
_cell.angle_beta   90.00
_cell.angle_gamma   90.00
#
_symmetry.space_group_name_H-M   'P 1'
#
loop_
_entity.id
_entity.type
_entity.pdbx_description
1 polymer ?
#
loop_
_entity_poly.entity_id
_entity_poly.type
_entity_poly.pdbx_seq_one_letter_code
_entity_poly.pdbx_strand_id
1 'polypeptide(L)' 'MKKLFQRVAAAAGVLLRDLVGVAGAGAITYGAWLAWPPAGFIVGGSLTLAGVWLQARRSALQDAG' A
#
# COMPACT_ATOMS: atom_id res chain seq x y z
N MET A 1 -9.17 28.18 12.69
CA MET A 1 -9.86 26.87 12.87
C MET A 1 -10.08 26.11 11.55
N LYS A 2 -10.51 26.74 10.44
CA LYS A 2 -10.71 26.06 9.13
C LYS A 2 -9.49 25.28 8.61
N LYS A 3 -8.27 25.82 8.80
CA LYS A 3 -7.00 25.16 8.42
C LYS A 3 -6.74 23.85 9.19
N LEU A 4 -7.19 23.76 10.45
CA LEU A 4 -7.07 22.54 11.25
C LEU A 4 -8.04 21.47 10.75
N PHE A 5 -9.29 21.87 10.50
CA PHE A 5 -10.31 20.98 9.95
C PHE A 5 -9.90 20.39 8.59
N GLN A 6 -9.37 21.22 7.68
CA GLN A 6 -8.88 20.75 6.38
C GLN A 6 -7.71 19.77 6.50
N ARG A 7 -6.80 19.96 7.46
CA ARG A 7 -5.69 19.03 7.71
C ARG A 7 -6.16 17.67 8.20
N VAL A 8 -7.13 17.65 9.12
CA VAL A 8 -7.72 16.41 9.65
C VAL A 8 -8.49 15.67 8.56
N ALA A 9 -9.30 16.38 7.76
CA ALA A 9 -10.02 15.78 6.64
C ALA A 9 -9.07 15.18 5.59
N ALA A 10 -7.99 15.88 5.25
CA ALA A 10 -6.97 15.37 4.34
C ALA A 10 -6.26 14.13 4.91
N ALA A 11 -5.88 14.16 6.19
CA ALA A 11 -5.27 13.01 6.86
C ALA A 11 -6.21 11.79 6.91
N ALA A 12 -7.49 12.01 7.19
CA ALA A 12 -8.51 10.95 7.16
C ALA A 12 -8.64 10.33 5.76
N GLY A 13 -8.64 11.15 4.70
CA GLY A 13 -8.67 10.64 3.33
C GLY A 13 -7.46 9.79 2.97
N VAL A 14 -6.26 10.21 3.39
CA VAL A 14 -5.03 9.43 3.20
C VAL A 14 -5.10 8.11 3.96
N LEU A 15 -5.53 8.13 5.22
CA LEU A 15 -5.63 6.92 6.04
C LEU A 15 -6.66 5.93 5.49
N LEU A 16 -7.82 6.42 5.05
CA LEU A 16 -8.84 5.58 4.42
C LEU A 16 -8.32 4.92 3.14
N ARG A 17 -7.64 5.68 2.28
CA ARG A 17 -7.02 5.13 1.07
C ARG A 17 -6.02 4.03 1.42
N ASP A 18 -5.15 4.28 2.40
CA ASP A 18 -4.12 3.32 2.79
C ASP A 18 -4.75 2.05 3.40
N LEU A 19 -5.79 2.18 4.22
CA LEU A 19 -6.56 1.06 4.75
C LEU A 19 -7.20 0.22 3.64
N VAL A 20 -7.83 0.85 2.64
CA VAL A 20 -8.41 0.15 1.50
C VAL A 20 -7.33 -0.58 0.69
N GLY A 21 -6.18 0.06 0.48
CA GLY A 21 -5.04 -0.55 -0.21
C GLY A 21 -4.50 -1.77 0.53
N VAL A 22 -4.30 -1.68 1.84
CA VAL A 22 -3.82 -2.78 2.69
C VAL A 22 -4.86 -3.91 2.76
N ALA A 23 -6.14 -3.59 2.89
CA ALA A 23 -7.22 -4.58 2.88
C ALA A 23 -7.29 -5.33 1.55
N GLY A 24 -7.17 -4.63 0.42
CA GLY A 24 -7.11 -5.24 -0.90
C GLY A 24 -5.91 -6.17 -1.08
N ALA A 25 -4.72 -5.72 -0.70
CA ALA A 25 -3.50 -6.54 -0.73
C ALA A 25 -3.62 -7.81 0.13
N GLY A 26 -4.20 -7.68 1.34
CA GLY A 26 -4.50 -8.80 2.22
C GLY A 26 -5.51 -9.77 1.62
N ALA A 27 -6.60 -9.27 1.01
CA ALA A 27 -7.62 -10.08 0.38
C ALA A 27 -7.07 -10.89 -0.82
N ILE A 28 -6.22 -10.28 -1.65
CA ILE A 28 -5.57 -10.98 -2.78
C ILE A 28 -4.64 -12.08 -2.25
N THR A 29 -3.83 -11.77 -1.24
CA THR A 29 -2.91 -12.73 -0.61
C THR A 29 -3.67 -13.91 0.00
N TYR A 30 -4.74 -13.63 0.73
CA TYR A 30 -5.60 -14.64 1.34
C TYR A 30 -6.35 -15.48 0.29
N GLY A 31 -6.86 -14.85 -0.77
CA GLY A 31 -7.50 -15.55 -1.89
C GLY A 31 -6.54 -16.52 -2.59
N ALA A 32 -5.29 -16.10 -2.81
CA ALA A 32 -4.26 -16.98 -3.35
C ALA A 32 -3.95 -18.16 -2.42
N TRP A 33 -3.85 -17.91 -1.10
CA TRP A 33 -3.65 -18.96 -0.10
C TRP A 33 -4.73 -20.03 -0.15
N LEU A 34 -5.99 -19.64 -0.29
CA LEU A 34 -7.12 -20.58 -0.34
C LEU A 34 -7.07 -21.51 -1.56
N ALA A 35 -6.52 -21.06 -2.69
CA ALA A 35 -6.33 -21.90 -3.86
C ALA A 35 -5.17 -22.90 -3.67
N TRP A 36 -4.05 -22.42 -3.12
CA TRP A 36 -2.88 -23.22 -2.84
C TRP A 36 -2.06 -22.51 -1.74
N PRO A 37 -1.91 -23.09 -0.54
CA PRO A 37 -1.30 -22.38 0.61
C PRO A 37 0.01 -21.64 0.32
N PRO A 38 0.99 -22.21 -0.40
CA PRO A 38 2.22 -21.48 -0.70
C PRO A 38 2.06 -20.32 -1.71
N ALA A 39 0.97 -20.26 -2.48
CA ALA A 39 0.67 -19.11 -3.35
C ALA A 39 0.47 -17.82 -2.55
N GLY A 40 -0.09 -17.92 -1.34
CA GLY A 40 -0.24 -16.75 -0.46
C GLY A 40 1.10 -16.11 -0.13
N PHE A 41 2.12 -16.90 0.20
CA PHE A 41 3.47 -16.36 0.45
C PHE A 41 4.09 -15.74 -0.80
N ILE A 42 3.90 -16.34 -1.98
CA ILE A 42 4.41 -15.79 -3.25
C ILE A 42 3.77 -14.44 -3.55
N VAL A 43 2.44 -14.36 -3.44
CA VAL A 43 1.68 -13.13 -3.74
C VAL A 43 1.98 -12.04 -2.71
N GLY A 44 1.93 -12.37 -1.42
CA GLY A 44 2.26 -11.43 -0.34
C GLY A 44 3.68 -10.89 -0.46
N GLY A 45 4.66 -11.77 -0.68
CA GLY A 45 6.05 -11.38 -0.90
C GLY A 45 6.23 -10.50 -2.14
N SER A 46 5.55 -10.82 -3.24
CA SER A 46 5.59 -10.03 -4.48
C SER A 46 5.01 -8.63 -4.29
N LEU A 47 3.91 -8.49 -3.55
CA LEU A 47 3.31 -7.19 -3.22
C LEU A 47 4.26 -6.34 -2.36
N THR A 48 4.90 -6.93 -1.35
CA THR A 48 5.91 -6.24 -0.53
C THR A 48 7.09 -5.77 -1.37
N LEU A 49 7.62 -6.63 -2.24
CA LEU A 49 8.72 -6.30 -3.13
C LEU A 49 8.35 -5.17 -4.10
N ALA A 50 7.14 -5.21 -4.68
CA ALA A 50 6.64 -4.15 -5.53
C ALA A 50 6.54 -2.80 -4.78
N GLY A 51 6.07 -2.82 -3.52
CA GLY A 51 6.03 -1.64 -2.66
C GLY A 51 7.41 -1.03 -2.41
N VAL A 52 8.40 -1.85 -2.05
CA VAL A 52 9.79 -1.39 -1.85
C VAL A 52 10.39 -0.84 -3.14
N TRP A 53 10.14 -1.51 -4.27
CA TRP A 53 10.64 -1.06 -5.57
C TRP A 53 10.05 0.29 -5.99
N LEU A 54 8.74 0.50 -5.82
CA LEU A 54 8.08 1.77 -6.09
C LEU A 54 8.63 2.89 -5.20
N GLN A 55 8.90 2.59 -3.92
CA GLN A 55 9.47 3.56 -2.99
C GLN A 55 10.89 3.96 -3.40
N ALA A 56 11.72 2.99 -3.79
CA ALA A 56 13.08 3.23 -4.29
C ALA A 56 13.09 4.06 -5.58
N ARG A 57 12.18 3.78 -6.51
CA ARG A 57 12.00 4.57 -7.74
C ARG A 57 11.66 6.02 -7.44
N ARG A 58 10.77 6.25 -6.47
CA ARG A 58 10.37 7.61 -6.07
C ARG A 58 11.54 8.39 -5.51
N SER A 59 12.39 7.76 -4.69
CA SER A 59 13.60 8.39 -4.15
C SER A 59 14.60 8.75 -5.26
N ALA A 60 14.87 7.84 -6.19
CA ALA A 60 15.81 8.10 -7.28
C ALA A 60 15.37 9.26 -8.21
N LEU A 61 14.06 9.47 -8.39
CA LEU A 61 13.54 10.61 -9.15
C LEU A 61 13.67 11.93 -8.40
N GLN A 62 13.70 11.92 -7.07
CA GLN A 62 13.92 13.12 -6.26
C GLN A 62 15.38 13.57 -6.30
N ASP A 63 16.33 12.64 -6.39
CA ASP A 63 17.76 12.94 -6.45
C ASP A 63 18.21 13.50 -7.82
N ALA A 64 17.38 13.35 -8.85
CA ALA A 64 17.68 13.76 -10.23
C ALA A 64 17.14 15.15 -10.62
N GLY A 65 16.36 15.82 -9.75
CA GLY A 65 15.75 17.13 -9.98
C GLY A 65 16.32 18.20 -9.05
#